data_AF-A0A4Y5ZNT1-F1
#
_entry.id   AF-A0A4Y5ZNT1-F1
#
_cell.length_a   1.000
_cell.length_b   1.000
_cell.length_c   1.000
_cell.angle_alpha   90.00
_cell.angle_beta   90.00
_cell.angle_gamma   90.00
#
_symmetry.space_group_name_H-M   'P 1'
#
loop_
_entity.id
_entity.type
_entity.pdbx_description
1 polymer ?
#
loop_
_entity_poly.entity_id
_entity_poly.type
_entity_poly.pdbx_seq_one_letter_code
_entity_poly.pdbx_strand_id
1 'polypeptide(L)'
;MKSTFAGFYSTPSESLGKIWLSESTLFVFDTNCLLNLYRCEDHTREDILKVMKEISSRTRIPFQVGFEYQRKRRIVIEDSISSLTKIKKELEKIHSQNILSSCGVKNIFIIL
;
A
#
# COMPACT_ATOMS: atom_id res chain seq x y z
N MET A 1 -29.09 18.38 2.78
CA MET A 1 -27.82 17.70 3.17
C MET A 1 -27.22 16.86 2.05
N LYS A 2 -28.03 16.10 1.28
CA LYS A 2 -27.53 15.29 0.13
C LYS A 2 -26.73 16.09 -0.90
N SER A 3 -27.13 17.33 -1.21
CA SER A 3 -26.44 18.21 -2.15
C SER A 3 -25.06 18.67 -1.67
N THR A 4 -24.88 18.82 -0.35
CA THR A 4 -23.62 19.28 0.25
C THR A 4 -22.62 18.14 0.43
N PHE A 5 -23.11 16.94 0.75
CA PHE A 5 -22.30 15.76 1.07
C PHE A 5 -22.55 14.63 0.07
N ALA A 6 -22.59 14.97 -1.23
CA ALA A 6 -22.95 14.02 -2.28
C ALA A 6 -22.07 12.76 -2.28
N GLY A 7 -20.79 12.87 -1.89
CA GLY A 7 -19.86 11.74 -1.79
C GLY A 7 -20.19 10.69 -0.72
N PHE A 8 -21.13 10.97 0.20
CA PHE A 8 -21.61 10.00 1.20
C PHE A 8 -22.83 9.19 0.71
N TYR A 9 -23.34 9.47 -0.49
CA TYR A 9 -24.49 8.79 -1.07
C TYR A 9 -24.08 8.08 -2.36
N SER A 10 -24.67 6.91 -2.61
CA SER A 10 -24.33 6.11 -3.79
C SER A 10 -24.73 6.82 -5.08
N THR A 11 -23.74 7.09 -5.93
CA THR A 11 -23.95 7.53 -7.32
C THR A 11 -24.16 6.31 -8.22
N PRO A 12 -25.22 6.25 -9.05
CA PRO A 12 -25.40 5.19 -10.02
C PRO A 12 -24.17 5.01 -10.93
N SER A 13 -23.82 3.78 -11.32
CA SER A 13 -22.60 3.48 -12.10
C SER A 13 -22.49 4.28 -13.40
N GLU A 14 -23.61 4.47 -14.11
CA GLU A 14 -23.67 5.26 -15.35
C GLU A 14 -23.31 6.74 -15.13
N SER A 15 -23.61 7.28 -13.95
CA SER A 15 -23.26 8.66 -13.59
C SER A 15 -21.78 8.81 -13.23
N LEU A 16 -21.14 7.74 -12.71
CA LEU A 16 -19.73 7.77 -12.32
C LEU A 16 -18.81 7.88 -13.54
N GLY A 17 -19.10 7.14 -14.61
CA GLY A 17 -18.33 7.23 -15.86
C GLY A 17 -18.38 8.63 -16.46
N LYS A 18 -19.55 9.28 -16.43
CA LYS A 18 -19.73 10.67 -16.90
C LYS A 18 -18.90 11.66 -16.06
N ILE A 19 -18.87 11.48 -14.74
CA ILE A 19 -18.03 12.30 -13.85
C ILE A 19 -16.55 12.06 -14.16
N TRP A 20 -16.11 10.81 -14.27
CA TRP A 20 -14.70 10.48 -14.51
C TRP A 20 -14.16 11.07 -15.82
N LEU A 21 -14.95 11.00 -16.89
CA LEU A 21 -14.62 11.49 -18.22
C LEU A 21 -14.83 13.01 -18.39
N SER A 22 -15.49 13.68 -17.43
CA SER A 22 -15.72 15.13 -17.54
C SER A 22 -14.42 15.92 -17.38
N GLU A 23 -14.17 16.85 -18.30
CA GLU A 23 -13.05 17.79 -18.22
C GLU A 23 -13.10 18.69 -16.98
N SER A 24 -14.28 18.90 -16.40
CA SER A 24 -14.48 19.70 -15.18
C SER A 24 -14.14 18.94 -13.89
N THR A 25 -13.85 17.65 -13.97
CA THR A 25 -13.59 16.83 -12.79
C THR A 25 -12.20 17.07 -12.27
N LEU A 26 -12.11 17.31 -10.97
CA LEU A 26 -10.86 17.49 -10.25
C LEU A 26 -10.54 16.24 -9.44
N PHE A 27 -9.36 15.67 -9.66
CA PHE A 27 -8.84 14.56 -8.88
C PHE A 27 -7.99 15.06 -7.73
N VAL A 28 -8.36 14.67 -6.52
CA VAL A 28 -7.60 14.96 -5.30
C VAL A 28 -7.24 13.64 -4.65
N PHE A 29 -5.93 13.39 -4.54
CA PHE A 29 -5.42 12.18 -3.89
C PHE A 29 -5.40 12.35 -2.38
N ASP A 30 -5.80 11.31 -1.66
CA ASP A 30 -5.59 11.22 -0.22
C ASP A 30 -4.12 10.95 0.11
N THR A 31 -3.67 11.38 1.29
CA THR A 31 -2.32 11.14 1.78
C THR A 31 -1.97 9.65 1.77
N ASN A 32 -2.88 8.77 2.20
CA ASN A 32 -2.62 7.34 2.26
C ASN A 32 -2.47 6.73 0.87
N CYS A 33 -3.20 7.25 -0.13
CA CYS A 33 -3.04 6.82 -1.52
C CYS A 33 -1.61 7.06 -2.00
N LEU A 34 -1.05 8.24 -1.72
CA LEU A 34 0.34 8.59 -2.08
C LEU A 34 1.37 7.78 -1.30
N LEU A 35 1.14 7.56 0.00
CA LEU A 35 2.04 6.76 0.83
C LEU A 35 2.05 5.28 0.46
N ASN A 36 0.93 4.76 -0.06
CA ASN A 36 0.83 3.37 -0.46
C ASN A 36 1.77 3.01 -1.62
N LEU A 37 2.20 4.00 -2.42
CA LEU A 37 3.22 3.81 -3.45
C LEU A 37 4.52 3.19 -2.90
N TYR A 38 4.86 3.41 -1.63
CA TYR A 38 6.04 2.81 -1.00
C TYR A 38 5.85 1.36 -0.53
N ARG A 39 4.61 0.86 -0.52
CA ARG A 39 4.24 -0.48 -0.04
C ARG A 39 3.95 -1.45 -1.18
N CYS A 40 3.55 -0.92 -2.32
CA CYS A 40 3.25 -1.72 -3.50
C CYS A 40 4.52 -2.33 -4.11
N GLU A 41 4.35 -3.51 -4.70
CA GLU A 41 5.34 -4.08 -5.60
C GLU A 41 5.62 -3.13 -6.77
N ASP A 42 6.81 -3.26 -7.34
CA ASP A 42 7.31 -2.34 -8.36
C ASP A 42 6.35 -2.23 -9.56
N HIS A 43 5.84 -3.36 -10.05
CA HIS A 43 4.91 -3.38 -11.18
C HIS A 43 3.60 -2.63 -10.88
N THR A 44 3.00 -2.88 -9.70
CA THR A 44 1.75 -2.23 -9.28
C THR A 44 1.96 -0.73 -9.10
N ARG A 45 3.12 -0.33 -8.56
CA ARG A 45 3.48 1.09 -8.40
C ARG A 45 3.57 1.79 -9.75
N GLU A 46 4.22 1.18 -10.74
CA GLU A 46 4.32 1.73 -12.10
C GLU A 46 2.94 1.89 -12.76
N ASP A 47 2.05 0.90 -12.62
CA ASP A 47 0.69 0.99 -13.16
C ASP A 47 -0.11 2.15 -12.53
N ILE A 48 0.00 2.33 -11.21
CA ILE A 48 -0.65 3.45 -10.50
C ILE A 48 -0.06 4.78 -11.00
N LEU A 49 1.27 4.90 -11.08
CA LEU A 49 1.93 6.12 -11.54
C LEU A 49 1.54 6.46 -12.98
N LYS A 50 1.37 5.46 -13.84
CA LYS A 50 0.89 5.65 -15.21
C LYS A 50 -0.51 6.26 -15.23
N VAL A 51 -1.45 5.71 -14.46
CA VAL A 51 -2.81 6.27 -14.34
C VAL A 51 -2.77 7.70 -13.81
N MET A 52 -2.00 7.96 -12.74
CA MET A 52 -1.85 9.30 -12.17
C MET A 52 -1.30 10.31 -13.19
N LYS A 53 -0.39 9.87 -14.07
CA LYS A 53 0.18 10.70 -15.13
C LYS A 53 -0.86 11.07 -16.19
N GLU A 54 -1.69 10.12 -16.62
CA GLU A 54 -2.76 10.36 -17.59
C GLU A 54 -3.78 11.40 -17.10
N ILE A 55 -4.08 11.43 -15.80
CA ILE A 55 -5.01 12.39 -15.19
C ILE A 55 -4.34 13.61 -14.55
N SER A 56 -3.04 13.79 -14.76
CA SER A 56 -2.23 14.83 -14.08
C SER A 56 -2.71 16.26 -14.35
N SER A 57 -3.21 16.54 -15.56
CA SER A 57 -3.76 17.86 -15.93
C SER A 57 -4.94 18.28 -15.02
N ARG A 58 -5.74 17.29 -14.61
CA ARG A 58 -6.94 17.43 -13.76
C ARG A 58 -6.67 17.06 -12.29
N THR A 59 -5.42 16.87 -11.90
CA THR A 59 -5.05 16.50 -10.53
C THR A 59 -4.65 17.73 -9.71
N ARG A 60 -5.03 17.77 -8.43
CA ARG A 60 -4.54 18.73 -7.45
C ARG A 60 -4.14 18.04 -6.15
N ILE A 61 -3.07 18.52 -5.55
CA ILE A 61 -2.60 18.09 -4.23
C ILE A 61 -2.80 19.25 -3.26
N PRO A 62 -3.79 19.20 -2.35
CA PRO A 62 -3.98 20.19 -1.31
C PRO A 62 -2.77 20.29 -0.39
N PHE A 63 -2.55 21.47 0.20
CA PHE A 63 -1.46 21.70 1.16
C PHE A 63 -1.44 20.65 2.28
N GLN A 64 -2.60 20.35 2.87
CA GLN A 64 -2.71 19.38 3.95
C GLN A 64 -2.21 17.98 3.54
N VAL A 65 -2.57 17.54 2.32
CA VAL A 65 -2.12 16.25 1.78
C VAL A 65 -0.60 16.24 1.60
N GLY A 66 -0.04 17.30 1.00
CA GLY A 66 1.41 17.44 0.84
C GLY A 66 2.16 17.48 2.17
N PHE A 67 1.64 18.21 3.15
CA PHE A 67 2.20 18.32 4.51
C PHE A 67 2.20 16.96 5.22
N GLU A 68 1.07 16.25 5.23
CA GLU A 68 0.99 14.94 5.86
C GLU A 68 1.85 13.91 5.15
N TYR A 69 1.86 13.91 3.82
CA TYR A 69 2.73 13.03 3.03
C TYR A 69 4.18 13.22 3.44
N GLN A 70 4.62 14.48 3.52
CA GLN A 70 6.02 14.78 3.82
C GLN A 70 6.43 14.41 5.24
N ARG A 71 5.52 14.56 6.21
CA ARG A 71 5.74 14.14 7.60
C ARG A 71 5.78 12.63 7.75
N LYS A 72 4.94 11.89 7.01
CA LYS A 72 4.73 10.44 7.20
C LYS A 72 5.63 9.56 6.31
N ARG A 73 6.13 10.06 5.18
CA ARG A 73 6.81 9.22 4.17
C ARG A 73 7.97 8.37 4.71
N ARG A 74 8.81 8.93 5.60
CA ARG A 74 9.97 8.22 6.14
C ARG A 74 9.55 7.04 7.01
N ILE A 75 8.58 7.28 7.89
CA ILE A 75 8.03 6.27 8.80
C ILE A 75 7.42 5.12 7.99
N VAL A 76 6.63 5.43 6.96
CA VAL A 76 6.00 4.39 6.12
C VAL A 76 7.02 3.53 5.37
N ILE A 77 8.10 4.14 4.85
CA ILE A 77 9.17 3.40 4.18
C ILE A 77 9.87 2.46 5.16
N GLU A 78 10.22 2.98 6.34
CA GLU A 78 10.88 2.20 7.39
C GLU A 78 10.01 1.03 7.87
N ASP A 79 8.71 1.28 8.09
CA ASP A 79 7.74 0.25 8.47
C ASP A 79 7.62 -0.85 7.41
N SER A 80 7.62 -0.48 6.12
CA SER A 80 7.57 -1.43 5.00
C SER A 80 8.79 -2.36 5.00
N ILE A 81 9.98 -1.79 5.12
CA ILE A 81 11.25 -2.53 5.16
C ILE A 81 11.30 -3.44 6.41
N SER A 82 10.92 -2.91 7.57
CA SER A 82 10.89 -3.66 8.82
C SER A 82 9.94 -4.85 8.75
N SER A 83 8.75 -4.66 8.17
CA SER A 83 7.74 -5.71 8.01
C SER A 83 8.26 -6.85 7.12
N LEU A 84 8.85 -6.52 5.97
CA LEU A 84 9.48 -7.52 5.08
C LEU A 84 10.62 -8.27 5.78
N THR A 85 11.46 -7.54 6.53
CA THR A 85 12.58 -8.14 7.28
C THR A 85 12.08 -9.09 8.36
N LYS A 86 11.02 -8.75 9.08
CA LYS A 86 10.39 -9.62 10.07
C LYS A 86 9.85 -10.90 9.43
N ILE A 87 9.12 -10.78 8.32
CA ILE A 87 8.60 -11.94 7.57
C ILE A 87 9.75 -12.86 7.14
N LYS A 88 10.83 -12.30 6.60
CA LYS A 88 12.02 -13.07 6.23
C LYS A 88 12.61 -13.85 7.41
N LYS A 89 12.78 -13.19 8.57
CA LYS A 89 13.32 -13.84 9.79
C LYS A 89 12.43 -14.96 10.29
N GLU A 90 11.11 -14.77 10.29
CA GLU A 90 10.17 -15.82 10.72
C GLU A 90 10.19 -17.02 9.74
N LEU A 91 10.30 -16.78 8.43
CA LEU A 91 10.47 -17.86 7.44
C LEU A 91 11.77 -18.65 7.65
N GLU A 92 12.89 -17.97 7.90
CA GLU A 92 14.18 -18.60 8.20
C GLU A 92 14.12 -19.46 9.48
N LYS A 93 13.41 -18.98 10.50
CA LYS A 93 13.19 -19.72 11.75
C LYS A 93 12.36 -20.97 11.54
N ILE A 94 11.24 -20.87 10.80
CA ILE A 94 10.40 -22.04 10.45
C ILE A 94 11.19 -23.05 9.64
N HIS A 95 11.98 -22.60 8.66
CA HIS A 95 12.81 -23.48 7.84
C HIS A 95 13.86 -24.22 8.68
N SER A 96 14.56 -23.51 9.58
CA SER A 96 15.55 -24.11 10.47
C SER A 96 14.93 -25.12 11.44
N GLN A 97 13.75 -24.81 12.00
CA GLN A 97 13.01 -25.73 12.87
C GLN A 97 12.52 -26.98 12.12
N ASN A 98 12.09 -26.83 10.87
CA ASN A 98 11.69 -27.97 10.02
C ASN A 98 12.87 -28.83 9.56
N ILE A 99 14.04 -28.26 9.33
CA ILE A 99 15.27 -29.04 9.07
C ILE A 99 15.64 -29.85 10.32
N LEU A 100 15.54 -29.24 11.51
CA LEU A 100 15.83 -29.93 12.78
C LEU A 100 14.80 -31.01 13.13
N SER A 101 13.55 -30.90 12.68
CA SER A 101 12.51 -31.92 12.89
C SER A 101 12.53 -33.04 11.84
N SER A 102 12.93 -32.73 10.60
CA SER A 102 13.10 -33.73 9.51
C SER A 102 14.43 -34.49 9.60
N CYS A 103 15.49 -33.84 10.08
CA CYS A 103 16.72 -34.49 10.50
C CYS A 103 16.52 -35.02 11.91
N GLY A 104 15.85 -36.17 12.06
CA GLY A 104 15.58 -36.81 13.34
C GLY A 104 16.86 -37.15 14.12
N VAL A 105 17.47 -36.16 14.77
CA VAL A 105 18.42 -36.38 15.84
C VAL A 105 17.60 -36.83 17.04
N LYS A 106 17.28 -38.13 17.07
CA LYS A 106 17.03 -38.80 18.34
C LYS A 106 18.26 -38.51 19.19
N ASN A 107 18.09 -37.72 20.24
CA ASN A 107 19.05 -37.59 21.32
C ASN A 107 19.33 -38.98 21.89
N ILE A 108 20.28 -39.70 21.29
CA ILE A 108 20.92 -40.83 21.94
C ILE A 108 21.88 -40.17 22.93
N PHE A 109 21.39 -40.02 24.16
CA PHE A 109 22.23 -39.98 25.34
C PHE A 109 23.17 -41.20 25.25
N ILE A 110 24.41 -41.00 24.81
CA ILE A 110 25.50 -41.91 25.13
C ILE A 110 26.01 -41.41 26.47
N ILE A 111 25.49 -42.03 27.53
CA ILE A 111 26.15 -42.04 28.84
C ILE A 111 27.36 -42.96 28.67
N LEU A 112 28.55 -42.39 28.78
CA LEU A 112 29.79 -43.06 29.17
C LEU A 112 30.48 -42.17 30.21
#